data_AF-A0A444UC93-F1
#
_entry.id   AF-A0A444UC93-F1
#
_cell.length_a   1.000
_cell.length_b   1.000
_cell.length_c   1.000
_cell.angle_alpha   90.00
_cell.angle_beta   90.00
_cell.angle_gamma   90.00
#
_symmetry.space_group_name_H-M   'P 1'
#
loop_
_entity.id
_entity.type
_entity.pdbx_description
1 polymer ?
#
loop_
_entity_poly.entity_id
_entity_poly.type
_entity_poly.pdbx_seq_one_letter_code
_entity_poly.pdbx_strand_id
1 'polypeptide(L)' 'MSKDPLADAGLHFDELNKLRVLDPEVGQKTTDLKEECKEFVEKISQFQKIVGGLIELVDELAQEAETEKMKVRAG' A
#
# COMPACT_ATOMS: atom_id res chain seq x y z
N MET A 1 -28.50 -29.58 24.36
CA MET A 1 -28.15 -28.83 23.14
C MET A 1 -27.20 -29.70 22.34
N SER A 2 -27.65 -30.27 21.21
CA SER A 2 -26.76 -31.01 20.31
C SER A 2 -25.71 -30.04 19.77
N LYS A 3 -24.43 -30.37 19.93
CA LYS A 3 -23.33 -29.64 19.29
C LYS A 3 -23.47 -29.82 17.77
N ASP A 4 -23.16 -28.77 17.01
CA ASP A 4 -23.08 -28.85 15.55
C ASP A 4 -21.81 -29.65 15.19
N PRO A 5 -21.94 -30.87 14.65
CA PRO A 5 -20.79 -31.72 14.33
C PRO A 5 -19.89 -31.12 13.25
N LEU A 6 -20.40 -30.17 12.43
CA LEU A 6 -19.61 -29.47 11.42
C LEU A 6 -18.72 -28.41 12.07
N ALA A 7 -19.25 -27.68 13.06
CA ALA A 7 -18.47 -26.72 13.83
C ALA A 7 -17.34 -27.41 14.62
N ASP A 8 -17.61 -28.58 15.22
CA ASP A 8 -16.59 -29.38 15.91
C ASP A 8 -15.49 -29.89 14.95
N ALA A 9 -15.81 -30.04 13.66
CA ALA A 9 -14.86 -30.40 12.59
C ALA A 9 -14.14 -29.19 11.98
N GLY A 10 -14.38 -27.96 12.47
CA GLY A 10 -13.80 -26.74 11.91
C GLY A 10 -14.36 -26.37 10.53
N LEU A 11 -15.58 -26.81 10.23
CA LEU A 11 -16.29 -26.47 9.00
C LEU A 11 -17.28 -25.34 9.27
N HIS A 12 -17.31 -24.39 8.35
CA HIS A 12 -18.13 -23.19 8.44
C HIS A 12 -19.05 -23.10 7.22
N PHE A 13 -20.18 -22.44 7.35
CA PHE A 13 -20.99 -22.04 6.20
C PHE A 13 -20.79 -20.55 5.94
N ASP A 14 -20.60 -20.18 4.68
CA ASP A 14 -20.65 -18.78 4.27
C ASP A 14 -22.09 -18.31 4.04
N GLU A 15 -22.26 -17.02 3.71
CA GLU A 15 -23.56 -16.39 3.45
C GLU A 15 -24.35 -17.02 2.28
N LEU A 16 -23.69 -17.81 1.44
CA LEU A 16 -24.28 -18.53 0.32
C LEU A 16 -24.56 -20.01 0.66
N ASN A 17 -24.50 -20.38 1.94
CA ASN A 17 -24.62 -21.75 2.45
C ASN A 17 -23.58 -22.71 1.85
N LYS A 18 -22.40 -22.20 1.45
CA LYS A 18 -21.30 -23.05 0.99
C LYS A 18 -20.43 -23.45 2.16
N LEU A 19 -20.03 -24.71 2.16
CA LEU A 19 -19.10 -25.24 3.16
C LEU A 19 -17.70 -24.63 2.95
N ARG A 20 -17.08 -24.16 4.03
CA ARG A 20 -15.77 -23.53 4.09
C ARG A 20 -14.93 -24.20 5.17
N VAL A 21 -13.63 -24.31 4.91
CA VAL A 21 -12.62 -24.80 5.87
C VAL A 21 -11.93 -23.68 6.64
N LEU A 22 -12.21 -22.43 6.24
CA LEU A 22 -11.76 -21.23 6.91
C LEU A 22 -13.01 -20.47 7.34
N ASP A 23 -12.99 -19.93 8.55
CA ASP A 23 -14.01 -19.02 9.03
C ASP A 23 -14.21 -17.88 8.00
N PRO A 24 -15.43 -17.69 7.45
CA PRO A 24 -15.70 -16.68 6.43
C PRO A 24 -15.31 -15.27 6.85
N GLU A 25 -15.48 -14.90 8.12
CA GLU A 25 -15.13 -13.58 8.64
C GLU A 25 -13.61 -13.40 8.65
N VAL A 26 -12.87 -14.43 9.06
CA VAL A 26 -11.40 -14.43 9.04
C VAL A 26 -10.89 -14.37 7.60
N GLY A 27 -11.51 -15.11 6.68
CA GLY A 27 -11.17 -15.10 5.26
C GLY A 27 -11.38 -13.74 4.61
N GLN A 28 -12.51 -13.08 4.92
CA GLN A 28 -12.81 -11.73 4.43
C GLN A 28 -11.80 -10.72 4.97
N LYS A 29 -11.61 -10.66 6.30
CA LYS A 29 -10.65 -9.76 6.94
C LYS A 29 -9.22 -9.93 6.40
N THR A 30 -8.81 -11.16 6.14
CA THR A 30 -7.49 -11.45 5.56
C THR A 30 -7.37 -10.94 4.13
N THR A 31 -8.45 -11.03 3.35
CA THR A 31 -8.50 -10.49 1.98
C THR A 31 -8.46 -8.97 2.00
N ASP A 32 -9.25 -8.34 2.86
CA ASP A 32 -9.27 -6.88 3.01
C ASP A 32 -7.89 -6.36 3.42
N LEU A 33 -7.28 -6.97 4.44
CA LEU A 33 -5.93 -6.63 4.89
C LEU A 33 -4.90 -6.74 3.76
N LYS A 34 -5.00 -7.76 2.91
CA LYS A 34 -4.09 -7.95 1.77
C LYS A 34 -4.24 -6.82 0.75
N GLU A 35 -5.45 -6.43 0.42
CA GLU A 35 -5.69 -5.33 -0.52
C GLU A 35 -5.25 -3.98 0.08
N GLU A 36 -5.53 -3.73 1.36
CA GLU A 36 -5.03 -2.54 2.08
C GLU A 36 -3.49 -2.46 2.07
N CYS A 37 -2.80 -3.58 2.32
CA CYS A 37 -1.34 -3.64 2.25
C CYS A 37 -0.83 -3.31 0.84
N LYS A 38 -1.50 -3.81 -0.20
CA LYS A 38 -1.13 -3.56 -1.59
C LYS A 38 -1.31 -2.08 -1.94
N GLU A 39 -2.44 -1.49 -1.58
CA GLU A 39 -2.67 -0.06 -1.76
C GLU A 39 -1.65 0.80 -1.01
N PHE A 40 -1.30 0.41 0.22
CA PHE A 40 -0.30 1.12 1.02
C PHE A 40 1.06 1.16 0.31
N VAL A 41 1.53 -0.01 -0.16
CA VAL A 41 2.81 -0.10 -0.89
C VAL A 41 2.78 0.73 -2.17
N GLU A 42 1.68 0.70 -2.91
CA GLU A 42 1.51 1.50 -4.12
C GLU A 42 1.57 3.01 -3.82
N LYS A 43 0.81 3.48 -2.83
CA LYS A 43 0.78 4.89 -2.41
C LYS A 43 2.16 5.35 -1.94
N ILE A 44 2.88 4.53 -1.16
CA ILE A 44 4.25 4.84 -0.73
C ILE A 44 5.21 4.93 -1.92
N SER A 45 5.10 4.02 -2.90
CA SER A 45 5.94 4.07 -4.09
C SER A 45 5.69 5.33 -4.92
N GLN A 46 4.42 5.73 -5.08
CA GLN A 46 4.07 6.98 -5.76
C GLN A 46 4.62 8.20 -5.00
N PHE A 47 4.46 8.23 -3.68
CA PHE A 47 5.02 9.29 -2.84
C PHE A 47 6.54 9.41 -2.99
N GLN A 48 7.27 8.29 -2.96
CA GLN A 48 8.71 8.26 -3.15
C GLN A 48 9.13 8.82 -4.52
N LYS A 49 8.39 8.49 -5.59
CA LYS A 49 8.65 9.05 -6.93
C LYS A 49 8.46 10.57 -6.97
N ILE A 50 7.41 11.08 -6.35
CA ILE A 50 7.12 12.52 -6.30
C ILE A 50 8.23 13.25 -5.55
N VAL A 51 8.61 12.75 -4.37
CA VAL A 51 9.69 13.35 -3.57
C VAL A 51 11.03 13.27 -4.30
N GLY A 52 11.32 12.15 -4.98
CA GLY A 52 12.51 12.02 -5.83
C GLY A 52 12.57 13.09 -6.92
N GLY A 53 11.48 13.27 -7.67
CA GLY A 53 11.41 14.31 -8.70
C GLY A 53 11.52 15.74 -8.14
N LEU A 54 10.98 15.99 -6.93
CA LEU A 54 11.14 17.28 -6.28
C LEU A 54 12.61 17.55 -5.89
N ILE A 55 13.32 16.54 -5.39
CA ILE A 55 14.76 16.67 -5.06
C ILE A 55 15.55 17.01 -6.32
N GLU A 56 15.30 16.31 -7.43
CA GLU A 56 15.95 16.58 -8.72
C GLU A 56 15.72 18.03 -9.18
N LEU A 57 14.47 18.51 -9.13
CA LEU A 57 14.15 19.90 -9.49
C LEU A 57 14.84 20.93 -8.60
N VAL A 58 14.96 20.66 -7.30
CA VAL A 58 15.65 21.55 -6.35
C VAL A 58 17.16 21.58 -6.63
N ASP A 59 17.75 20.43 -6.95
CA ASP A 59 19.18 20.34 -7.30
C ASP A 59 19.49 21.08 -8.61
N GLU A 60 18.64 20.94 -9.62
CA GLU A 60 18.75 21.69 -10.89
C GLU A 60 18.68 23.21 -10.65
N LEU A 61 17.69 23.67 -9.88
CA LEU A 61 17.53 25.09 -9.55
C LEU A 61 18.74 25.64 -8.79
N ALA A 62 19.33 24.86 -7.88
CA ALA A 62 20.53 25.25 -7.15
C ALA A 62 21.74 25.41 -8.08
N GLN A 63 21.92 24.50 -9.03
CA GLN A 63 23.00 24.57 -10.03
C GLN A 63 22.85 25.78 -10.97
N GLU A 64 21.62 26.06 -11.42
CA GLU A 64 21.32 27.23 -12.24
C GLU A 64 21.63 28.53 -11.46
N ALA A 65 21.21 28.61 -10.20
CA ALA A 65 21.47 29.77 -9.36
C ALA A 65 22.97 30.03 -9.15
N GLU A 66 23.79 29.00 -8.95
CA GLU A 66 25.24 29.14 -8.85
C GLU A 66 25.88 29.56 -10.19
N THR A 67 25.36 29.03 -11.31
CA THR A 67 25.81 29.40 -12.66
C THR A 67 25.57 30.88 -12.93
N GLU A 68 24.38 31.40 -12.60
CA GLU A 68 24.07 32.83 -12.78
C GLU A 68 24.90 33.72 -11.84
N LYS A 69 25.14 33.31 -10.58
CA LYS A 69 26.06 34.03 -9.67
C LYS A 69 27.46 34.16 -10.25
N MET A 70 27.98 33.11 -10.90
CA MET A 70 29.30 33.13 -11.53
C MET A 70 29.34 34.11 -12.71
N LYS A 71 28.32 34.12 -13.58
CA LYS A 71 28.22 35.04 -14.71
C LYS A 71 28.22 36.51 -14.27
N VAL A 72 27.44 36.84 -13.23
CA VAL A 72 27.38 38.20 -12.67
C VAL A 72 28.71 38.65 -12.09
N ARG A 73 29.52 37.74 -11.53
CA ARG A 73 30.84 38.06 -10.96
C ARG A 73 31.95 38.23 -12.01
N ALA A 74 31.74 37.75 -13.23
CA ALA A 74 32.74 37.77 -14.31
C ALA A 74 32.58 38.94 -15.29
N GLY A 75 31.49 39.71 -15.20
CA GLY A 75 31.25 40.94 -15.98
C GLY A 75 31.41 42.20 -15.14
#